data_AF-A0A658K3Z1-F1
#
_entry.id   AF-A0A658K3Z1-F1
#
_cell.length_a   1.000
_cell.length_b   1.000
_cell.length_c   1.000
_cell.angle_alpha   90.00
_cell.angle_beta   90.00
_cell.angle_gamma   90.00
#
_symmetry.space_group_name_H-M   'P 1'
#
loop_
_entity.id
_entity.type
_entity.pdbx_description
1 polymer ?
#
loop_
_entity_poly.entity_id
_entity_poly.type
_entity_poly.pdbx_seq_one_letter_code
_entity_poly.pdbx_strand_id
1 'polypeptide(L)'
;RPGDAAQMFERSVALAGRSPELLGQWAQALYFASDKHFTAQVQALTDEALQADPNEVTSLGLLGIAAFETQRYQAAVDYWTRLLAALPAQDASRSALEGGIARARENLAGQAAPVKARALKVRVTLAASLKGNVQPGDSVFIFARAINGPAAPLAVKRITVADLPAEVELSDADAMMPQLNLSNFAQVQLVARVSRAGQPTTGEWVGRSQPLASDTQAQQALIIDSPDN
;
A
#
# COMPACT_ATOMS: atom_id res chain seq x y z
N ARG A 1 -13.22 -32.89 21.02
CA ARG A 1 -12.28 -32.22 20.07
C ARG A 1 -13.09 -31.24 19.21
N PRO A 2 -12.49 -30.21 18.58
CA PRO A 2 -13.23 -29.24 17.76
C PRO A 2 -14.09 -29.88 16.67
N GLY A 3 -13.60 -30.95 16.03
CA GLY A 3 -14.37 -31.72 15.03
C GLY A 3 -15.63 -32.40 15.60
N ASP A 4 -15.59 -32.86 16.86
CA ASP A 4 -16.76 -33.45 17.51
C ASP A 4 -17.84 -32.39 17.76
N ALA A 5 -17.45 -31.15 18.08
CA ALA A 5 -18.38 -30.04 18.29
C ALA A 5 -19.06 -29.61 16.97
N ALA A 6 -18.32 -29.55 15.87
CA ALA A 6 -18.88 -29.22 14.55
C ALA A 6 -19.96 -30.21 14.11
N GLN A 7 -19.74 -31.51 14.31
CA GLN A 7 -20.72 -32.56 14.01
C GLN A 7 -21.96 -32.49 14.91
N MET A 8 -21.80 -32.11 16.18
CA MET A 8 -22.94 -31.94 17.08
C MET A 8 -23.80 -30.74 16.71
N PHE A 9 -23.19 -29.61 16.34
CA PHE A 9 -23.95 -28.44 15.87
C PHE A 9 -24.67 -28.70 14.55
N GLU A 10 -24.04 -29.42 13.61
CA GLU A 10 -24.71 -29.86 12.37
C GLU A 10 -25.98 -30.66 12.66
N ARG A 11 -25.91 -31.65 13.56
CA ARG A 11 -27.08 -32.45 13.97
C ARG A 11 -28.14 -31.61 14.68
N SER A 12 -27.72 -30.71 15.57
CA SER A 12 -28.65 -29.81 16.27
C SER A 12 -29.38 -28.90 15.29
N VAL A 13 -28.69 -28.36 14.28
CA VAL A 13 -29.29 -27.54 13.23
C VAL A 13 -30.27 -28.34 12.38
N ALA A 14 -29.98 -29.63 12.10
CA ALA A 14 -30.89 -30.51 11.38
C ALA A 14 -32.18 -30.85 12.15
N LEU A 15 -32.11 -30.91 13.48
CA LEU A 15 -33.24 -31.32 14.34
C LEU A 15 -34.05 -30.14 14.90
N ALA A 16 -33.38 -29.06 15.30
CA ALA A 16 -33.97 -27.89 15.96
C ALA A 16 -34.20 -26.70 15.01
N GLY A 17 -33.69 -26.79 13.77
CA GLY A 17 -33.77 -25.73 12.78
C GLY A 17 -32.52 -24.84 12.74
N ARG A 18 -32.47 -23.99 11.71
CA ARG A 18 -31.32 -23.15 11.35
C ARG A 18 -31.42 -21.76 11.99
N SER A 19 -31.48 -21.68 13.32
CA SER A 19 -31.50 -20.36 13.99
C SER A 19 -30.16 -19.63 13.80
N PRO A 20 -30.14 -18.29 13.77
CA PRO A 20 -28.91 -17.52 13.57
C PRO A 20 -27.80 -17.89 14.57
N GLU A 21 -28.16 -18.06 15.84
CA GLU A 21 -27.21 -18.40 16.90
C GLU A 21 -26.61 -19.79 16.70
N LEU A 22 -27.43 -20.78 16.30
CA LEU A 22 -26.93 -22.13 16.03
C LEU A 22 -26.04 -22.17 14.78
N LEU A 23 -26.36 -21.39 13.75
CA LEU A 23 -25.53 -21.25 12.55
C LEU A 23 -24.18 -20.60 12.89
N GLY A 24 -24.18 -19.54 13.69
CA GLY A 24 -22.95 -18.87 14.15
C GLY A 24 -22.05 -19.79 14.98
N GLN A 25 -22.63 -20.55 15.91
CA GLN A 25 -21.89 -21.52 16.72
C GLN A 25 -21.35 -22.69 15.88
N TRP A 26 -22.12 -23.15 14.88
CA TRP A 26 -21.65 -24.16 13.93
C TRP A 26 -20.47 -23.64 13.09
N ALA A 27 -20.58 -22.42 12.57
CA ALA A 27 -19.51 -21.76 11.82
C ALA A 27 -18.23 -21.64 12.68
N GLN A 28 -18.37 -21.25 13.94
CA GLN A 28 -17.25 -21.17 14.88
C GLN A 28 -16.60 -22.54 15.13
N ALA A 29 -17.41 -23.58 15.35
CA ALA A 29 -16.88 -24.93 15.54
C ALA A 29 -16.13 -25.42 14.30
N LEU A 30 -16.65 -25.15 13.10
CA LEU A 30 -15.98 -25.49 11.83
C LEU A 30 -14.69 -24.70 11.62
N TYR A 31 -14.68 -23.41 11.97
CA TYR A 31 -13.47 -22.58 11.92
C TYR A 31 -12.35 -23.17 12.78
N PHE A 32 -12.65 -23.54 14.03
CA PHE A 32 -11.66 -24.19 14.90
C PHE A 32 -11.30 -25.61 14.46
N ALA A 33 -12.23 -26.36 13.88
CA ALA A 33 -11.95 -27.68 13.32
C ALA A 33 -11.07 -27.62 12.06
N SER A 34 -11.05 -26.47 11.37
CA SER A 34 -10.26 -26.21 10.17
C SER A 34 -8.95 -25.46 10.48
N ASP A 35 -8.39 -25.65 11.69
CA ASP A 35 -7.17 -24.96 12.15
C ASP A 35 -7.22 -23.43 11.99
N LYS A 36 -8.40 -22.82 12.23
CA LYS A 36 -8.67 -21.38 12.08
C LYS A 36 -8.59 -20.88 10.63
N HIS A 37 -8.79 -21.75 9.64
CA HIS A 37 -8.99 -21.31 8.27
C HIS A 37 -10.45 -20.91 8.06
N PHE A 38 -10.67 -19.73 7.50
CA PHE A 38 -12.00 -19.27 7.10
C PHE A 38 -12.40 -19.90 5.76
N THR A 39 -13.11 -21.02 5.82
CA THR A 39 -13.49 -21.81 4.63
C THR A 39 -14.79 -21.31 3.99
N ALA A 40 -15.08 -21.76 2.76
CA ALA A 40 -16.33 -21.46 2.08
C ALA A 40 -17.58 -21.92 2.87
N GLN A 41 -17.46 -23.01 3.64
CA GLN A 41 -18.55 -23.48 4.49
C GLN A 41 -18.78 -22.54 5.69
N VAL A 42 -17.70 -22.04 6.31
CA VAL A 42 -17.80 -21.03 7.38
C VAL A 42 -18.45 -19.76 6.83
N GLN A 43 -18.02 -19.27 5.66
CA GLN A 43 -18.62 -18.12 4.97
C GLN A 43 -20.13 -18.31 4.77
N ALA A 44 -20.56 -19.42 4.18
CA ALA A 44 -21.97 -19.68 3.89
C ALA A 44 -22.84 -19.68 5.17
N LEU A 45 -22.34 -20.26 6.27
CA LEU A 45 -23.05 -20.30 7.54
C LEU A 45 -23.14 -18.91 8.19
N THR A 46 -22.05 -18.14 8.16
CA THR A 46 -22.07 -16.76 8.68
C THR A 46 -22.98 -15.86 7.85
N ASP A 47 -23.04 -16.05 6.53
CA ASP A 47 -23.92 -15.26 5.66
C ASP A 47 -25.39 -15.57 5.93
N GLU A 48 -25.74 -16.85 6.08
CA GLU A 48 -27.10 -17.25 6.41
C GLU A 48 -27.51 -16.76 7.81
N ALA A 49 -26.61 -16.84 8.79
CA ALA A 49 -26.85 -16.32 10.14
C ALA A 49 -27.13 -14.80 10.09
N LEU A 50 -26.30 -14.02 9.39
CA LEU A 50 -26.47 -12.57 9.28
C LEU A 50 -27.66 -12.14 8.40
N GLN A 51 -28.10 -13.00 7.48
CA GLN A 51 -29.33 -12.76 6.73
C GLN A 51 -30.56 -12.84 7.65
N ALA A 52 -30.54 -13.74 8.63
CA ALA A 52 -31.66 -13.98 9.55
C ALA A 52 -31.60 -13.09 10.80
N ASP A 53 -30.43 -12.96 11.44
CA ASP A 53 -30.15 -11.94 12.45
C ASP A 53 -28.92 -11.12 12.03
N PRO A 54 -29.15 -9.92 11.51
CA PRO A 54 -28.05 -9.06 11.11
C PRO A 54 -27.04 -8.80 12.26
N ASN A 55 -27.44 -8.82 13.53
CA ASN A 55 -26.56 -8.55 14.66
C ASN A 55 -26.00 -9.81 15.34
N GLU A 56 -26.02 -10.96 14.67
CA GLU A 56 -25.54 -12.22 15.24
C GLU A 56 -24.06 -12.13 15.62
N VAL A 57 -23.80 -12.26 16.92
CA VAL A 57 -22.52 -11.91 17.57
C VAL A 57 -21.37 -12.77 17.06
N THR A 58 -21.59 -14.08 16.89
CA THR A 58 -20.54 -15.04 16.53
C THR A 58 -20.06 -14.84 15.11
N SER A 59 -20.98 -14.67 14.17
CA SER A 59 -20.71 -14.46 12.75
C SER A 59 -20.00 -13.15 12.50
N LEU A 60 -20.44 -12.06 13.15
CA LEU A 60 -19.74 -10.78 13.07
C LEU A 60 -18.29 -10.87 13.58
N GLY A 61 -18.07 -11.64 14.64
CA GLY A 61 -16.72 -11.87 15.18
C GLY A 61 -15.81 -12.59 14.18
N LEU A 62 -16.27 -13.71 13.62
CA LEU A 62 -15.51 -14.51 12.65
C LEU A 62 -15.24 -13.76 11.34
N LEU A 63 -16.25 -13.06 10.82
CA LEU A 63 -16.11 -12.26 9.59
C LEU A 63 -15.13 -11.10 9.78
N GLY A 64 -15.11 -10.46 10.94
CA GLY A 64 -14.13 -9.43 11.26
C GLY A 64 -12.69 -9.98 11.31
N ILE A 65 -12.49 -11.17 11.89
CA ILE A 65 -11.18 -11.86 11.87
C ILE A 65 -10.74 -12.15 10.43
N ALA A 66 -11.61 -12.79 9.65
CA ALA A 66 -11.31 -13.14 8.26
C ALA A 66 -11.03 -11.91 7.39
N ALA A 67 -11.79 -10.83 7.60
CA ALA A 67 -11.57 -9.56 6.90
C ALA A 67 -10.21 -8.95 7.26
N PHE A 68 -9.83 -8.98 8.55
CA PHE A 68 -8.54 -8.46 8.98
C PHE A 68 -7.37 -9.27 8.43
N GLU A 69 -7.43 -10.60 8.49
CA GLU A 69 -6.37 -11.49 7.98
C GLU A 69 -6.18 -11.38 6.47
N THR A 70 -7.27 -11.11 5.74
CA THR A 70 -7.25 -10.88 4.28
C THR A 70 -7.03 -9.42 3.91
N GLN A 71 -6.58 -8.58 4.86
CA GLN A 71 -6.30 -7.15 4.67
C GLN A 71 -7.49 -6.30 4.20
N ARG A 72 -8.72 -6.81 4.29
CA ARG A 72 -9.96 -6.07 4.06
C ARG A 72 -10.34 -5.28 5.31
N TYR A 73 -9.44 -4.37 5.71
CA TYR A 73 -9.51 -3.70 7.01
C TYR A 73 -10.78 -2.87 7.19
N GLN A 74 -11.34 -2.29 6.13
CA GLN A 74 -12.62 -1.56 6.20
C GLN A 74 -13.75 -2.50 6.63
N ALA A 75 -13.88 -3.66 5.98
CA ALA A 75 -14.87 -4.66 6.36
C ALA A 75 -14.66 -5.18 7.79
N ALA A 76 -13.40 -5.35 8.22
CA ALA A 76 -13.10 -5.73 9.60
C ALA A 76 -13.59 -4.68 10.62
N VAL A 77 -13.34 -3.39 10.34
CA VAL A 77 -13.85 -2.28 11.15
C VAL A 77 -15.37 -2.31 11.20
N ASP A 78 -16.04 -2.51 10.07
CA ASP A 78 -17.50 -2.50 9.98
C ASP A 78 -18.12 -3.66 10.79
N TYR A 79 -17.62 -4.89 10.62
CA TYR A 79 -18.11 -6.06 11.36
C TYR A 79 -17.88 -5.93 12.87
N TRP A 80 -16.68 -5.55 13.31
CA TRP A 80 -16.38 -5.43 14.73
C TRP A 80 -17.08 -4.24 15.39
N THR A 81 -17.29 -3.14 14.66
CA THR A 81 -18.06 -1.99 15.18
C THR A 81 -19.51 -2.39 15.43
N ARG A 82 -20.09 -3.16 14.52
CA ARG A 82 -21.44 -3.69 14.67
C ARG A 82 -21.55 -4.68 15.82
N LEU A 83 -20.57 -5.59 15.93
CA LEU A 83 -20.47 -6.52 17.05
C LEU A 83 -20.38 -5.77 18.39
N LEU A 84 -19.55 -4.74 18.46
CA LEU A 84 -19.40 -3.90 19.65
C LEU A 84 -20.71 -3.20 20.04
N ALA A 85 -21.55 -2.82 19.06
CA ALA A 85 -22.86 -2.23 19.32
C ALA A 85 -23.90 -3.26 19.80
N ALA A 86 -23.77 -4.53 19.40
CA ALA A 86 -24.66 -5.61 19.83
C ALA A 86 -24.33 -6.15 21.23
N LEU A 87 -23.09 -5.99 21.69
CA LEU A 87 -22.64 -6.50 22.99
C LEU A 87 -23.09 -5.63 24.17
N PRO A 88 -23.39 -6.22 25.35
CA PRO A 88 -23.61 -5.48 26.60
C PRO A 88 -22.41 -4.60 26.97
N ALA A 89 -22.64 -3.46 27.63
CA ALA A 89 -21.59 -2.50 27.97
C ALA A 89 -20.47 -3.07 28.88
N GLN A 90 -20.80 -4.06 29.71
CA GLN A 90 -19.87 -4.72 30.64
C GLN A 90 -19.28 -6.03 30.11
N ASP A 91 -19.45 -6.33 28.82
CA ASP A 91 -18.88 -7.54 28.22
C ASP A 91 -17.35 -7.46 28.15
N ALA A 92 -16.68 -8.52 28.58
CA ALA A 92 -15.21 -8.59 28.65
C ALA A 92 -14.53 -8.52 27.28
N SER A 93 -15.23 -8.89 26.20
CA SER A 93 -14.70 -8.90 24.83
C SER A 93 -14.63 -7.51 24.19
N ARG A 94 -15.33 -6.50 24.73
CA ARG A 94 -15.38 -5.15 24.17
C ARG A 94 -13.99 -4.53 24.02
N SER A 95 -13.16 -4.61 25.05
CA SER A 95 -11.81 -4.03 25.02
C SER A 95 -10.94 -4.66 23.92
N ALA A 96 -11.06 -5.98 23.72
CA ALA A 96 -10.35 -6.67 22.64
C ALA A 96 -10.85 -6.23 21.25
N LEU A 97 -12.16 -6.04 21.08
CA LEU A 97 -12.76 -5.55 19.83
C LEU A 97 -12.35 -4.12 19.52
N GLU A 98 -12.36 -3.22 20.51
CA GLU A 98 -11.89 -1.85 20.37
C GLU A 98 -10.42 -1.80 19.94
N GLY A 99 -9.58 -2.65 20.52
CA GLY A 99 -8.18 -2.82 20.11
C GLY A 99 -8.04 -3.34 18.68
N GLY A 100 -8.86 -4.31 18.27
CA GLY A 100 -8.92 -4.81 16.89
C GLY A 100 -9.32 -3.73 15.89
N ILE A 101 -10.37 -2.98 16.20
CA ILE A 101 -10.87 -1.85 15.40
C ILE A 101 -9.78 -0.77 15.26
N ALA A 102 -9.10 -0.42 16.35
CA ALA A 102 -8.02 0.57 16.33
C ALA A 102 -6.89 0.13 15.39
N ARG A 103 -6.41 -1.12 15.50
CA ARG A 103 -5.38 -1.67 14.61
C ARG A 103 -5.83 -1.72 13.16
N ALA A 104 -7.08 -2.10 12.88
CA ALA A 104 -7.61 -2.12 11.53
C ALA A 104 -7.66 -0.70 10.93
N ARG A 105 -8.03 0.31 11.73
CA ARG A 105 -8.00 1.73 11.32
C ARG A 105 -6.59 2.26 11.08
N GLU A 106 -5.62 1.86 11.89
CA GLU A 106 -4.20 2.20 11.66
C GLU A 106 -3.70 1.61 10.33
N ASN A 107 -4.04 0.35 10.06
CA ASN A 107 -3.69 -0.30 8.79
C ASN A 107 -4.42 0.36 7.60
N LEU A 108 -5.69 0.76 7.76
CA LEU A 108 -6.40 1.57 6.77
C LEU A 108 -5.70 2.91 6.55
N ALA A 109 -5.28 3.62 7.59
CA ALA A 109 -4.55 4.88 7.44
C ALA A 109 -3.20 4.68 6.72
N GLY A 110 -2.53 3.54 6.94
CA GLY A 110 -1.32 3.14 6.21
C GLY A 110 -1.57 2.77 4.75
N GLN A 111 -2.76 2.27 4.41
CA GLN A 111 -3.17 1.93 3.04
C GLN A 111 -3.89 3.07 2.29
N ALA A 112 -4.52 3.99 3.02
CA ALA A 112 -5.39 5.05 2.55
C ALA A 112 -4.74 6.43 2.65
N ALA A 113 -3.42 6.53 2.57
CA ALA A 113 -2.87 7.68 1.88
C ALA A 113 -3.24 7.49 0.40
N PRO A 114 -4.22 8.23 -0.16
CA PRO A 114 -4.32 8.29 -1.61
C PRO A 114 -2.97 8.83 -2.04
N VAL A 115 -2.21 8.00 -2.73
CA VAL A 115 -1.06 8.45 -3.47
C VAL A 115 -1.63 9.39 -4.53
N LYS A 116 -1.79 10.67 -4.19
CA LYS A 116 -1.84 11.72 -5.21
C LYS A 116 -0.61 11.45 -6.04
N ALA A 117 -0.80 11.00 -7.28
CA ALA A 117 0.26 10.69 -8.21
C ALA A 117 1.25 11.86 -8.14
N ARG A 118 2.41 11.62 -7.51
CA ARG A 118 3.42 12.66 -7.36
C ARG A 118 4.12 12.78 -8.69
N ALA A 119 4.08 13.98 -9.24
CA ALA A 119 4.67 14.31 -10.53
C ALA A 119 5.55 15.54 -10.34
N LEU A 120 6.87 15.36 -10.49
CA LEU A 120 7.85 16.43 -10.39
C LEU A 120 8.16 16.98 -11.77
N LYS A 121 7.81 18.24 -12.01
CA LYS A 121 8.13 18.95 -13.26
C LYS A 121 9.54 19.52 -13.18
N VAL A 122 10.42 19.08 -14.08
CA VAL A 122 11.84 19.44 -14.07
C VAL A 122 12.22 20.03 -15.42
N ARG A 123 12.78 21.24 -15.42
CA ARG A 123 13.44 21.83 -16.59
C ARG A 123 14.93 21.57 -16.48
N VAL A 124 15.47 20.79 -17.42
CA VAL A 124 16.87 20.38 -17.44
C VAL A 124 17.62 21.18 -18.49
N THR A 125 18.77 21.72 -18.12
CA THR A 125 19.64 22.49 -19.01
C THR A 125 21.10 22.06 -18.86
N LEU A 126 21.90 22.34 -19.90
CA LEU A 126 23.34 22.14 -19.89
C LEU A 126 24.05 23.48 -19.73
N ALA A 127 25.01 23.57 -18.80
CA ALA A 127 25.82 24.77 -18.62
C ALA A 127 26.62 25.10 -19.90
N ALA A 128 26.76 26.40 -20.20
CA ALA A 128 27.43 26.85 -21.41
C ALA A 128 28.89 26.37 -21.51
N SER A 129 29.58 26.26 -20.37
CA SER A 129 30.96 25.75 -20.25
C SER A 129 31.10 24.28 -20.68
N LEU A 130 30.02 23.51 -20.70
CA LEU A 130 30.05 22.07 -21.03
C LEU A 130 29.72 21.77 -22.49
N LYS A 131 29.23 22.74 -23.28
CA LYS A 131 28.79 22.52 -24.67
C LYS A 131 29.87 21.91 -25.58
N GLY A 132 31.14 22.17 -25.32
CA GLY A 132 32.26 21.58 -26.07
C GLY A 132 32.74 20.21 -25.56
N ASN A 133 32.21 19.75 -24.42
CA ASN A 133 32.67 18.54 -23.71
C ASN A 133 31.68 17.36 -23.82
N VAL A 134 30.58 17.55 -24.53
CA VAL A 134 29.51 16.56 -24.72
C VAL A 134 29.19 16.42 -26.21
N GLN A 135 28.68 15.27 -26.61
CA GLN A 135 28.17 15.01 -27.95
C GLN A 135 26.63 15.03 -27.94
N PRO A 136 25.97 15.44 -29.04
CA PRO A 136 24.50 15.48 -29.10
C PRO A 136 23.82 14.13 -28.79
N GLY A 137 24.47 13.01 -29.14
CA GLY A 137 23.96 11.66 -28.88
C GLY A 137 24.24 11.11 -27.48
N ASP A 138 24.97 11.84 -26.62
CA ASP A 138 25.24 11.39 -25.26
C ASP A 138 23.93 11.27 -24.48
N SER A 139 23.81 10.19 -23.70
CA SER A 139 22.59 9.94 -22.93
C SER A 139 22.53 10.83 -21.71
N VAL A 140 21.34 11.36 -21.40
CA VAL A 140 21.07 12.14 -20.19
C VAL A 140 20.05 11.40 -19.36
N PHE A 141 20.45 10.95 -18.18
CA PHE A 141 19.60 10.31 -17.19
C PHE A 141 19.13 11.33 -16.17
N ILE A 142 17.82 11.50 -16.05
CA ILE A 142 17.18 12.44 -15.13
C ILE A 142 16.40 11.61 -14.14
N PHE A 143 16.77 11.69 -12.86
CA PHE A 143 16.18 10.83 -11.85
C PHE A 143 16.03 11.53 -10.51
N ALA A 144 15.12 11.02 -9.70
CA ALA A 144 14.94 11.42 -8.30
C ALA A 144 15.46 10.32 -7.39
N ARG A 145 16.18 10.69 -6.33
CA ARG A 145 16.60 9.77 -5.25
C ARG A 145 16.08 10.26 -3.91
N ALA A 146 15.80 9.34 -3.00
CA ALA A 146 15.44 9.68 -1.62
C ALA A 146 16.62 10.39 -0.93
N ILE A 147 16.33 11.39 -0.09
CA ILE A 147 17.34 11.99 0.80
C ILE A 147 17.73 11.01 1.91
N ASN A 148 16.72 10.34 2.48
CA ASN A 148 16.86 9.30 3.48
C ASN A 148 16.26 8.02 2.90
N GLY A 149 17.09 7.14 2.35
CA GLY A 149 16.62 5.92 1.69
C GLY A 149 17.72 5.19 0.92
N PRO A 150 17.35 4.14 0.16
CA PRO A 150 18.31 3.41 -0.65
C PRO A 150 18.91 4.30 -1.74
N ALA A 151 20.12 3.97 -2.19
CA ALA A 151 20.81 4.71 -3.25
C ALA A 151 20.15 4.59 -4.64
N ALA A 152 19.23 3.63 -4.81
CA ALA A 152 18.51 3.42 -6.05
C ALA A 152 17.57 4.61 -6.38
N PRO A 153 17.40 4.95 -7.66
CA PRO A 153 16.49 6.00 -8.07
C PRO A 153 15.01 5.58 -7.90
N LEU A 154 14.17 6.54 -7.53
CA LEU A 154 12.73 6.39 -7.33
C LEU A 154 11.93 6.58 -8.62
N ALA A 155 12.46 7.36 -9.55
CA ALA A 155 11.88 7.65 -10.86
C ALA A 155 13.02 8.00 -11.81
N VAL A 156 13.02 7.48 -13.04
CA VAL A 156 14.09 7.71 -14.02
C VAL A 156 13.51 7.99 -15.41
N LYS A 157 14.00 9.04 -16.05
CA LYS A 157 13.83 9.27 -17.49
C LYS A 157 15.18 9.34 -18.19
N ARG A 158 15.20 8.89 -19.44
CA ARG A 158 16.36 8.97 -20.32
C ARG A 158 16.02 9.83 -21.53
N ILE A 159 16.86 10.81 -21.81
CA ILE A 159 16.85 11.64 -23.02
C ILE A 159 18.28 11.69 -23.59
N THR A 160 18.53 12.53 -24.59
CA THR A 160 19.86 12.81 -25.14
C THR A 160 20.27 14.27 -24.91
N VAL A 161 21.56 14.58 -25.08
CA VAL A 161 22.06 15.96 -24.99
C VAL A 161 21.43 16.85 -26.06
N ALA A 162 21.11 16.31 -27.24
CA ALA A 162 20.43 17.04 -28.31
C ALA A 162 19.02 17.51 -27.92
N ASP A 163 18.38 16.85 -26.94
CA ASP A 163 17.05 17.22 -26.46
C ASP A 163 17.08 18.41 -25.49
N LEU A 164 18.26 18.83 -25.01
CA LEU A 164 18.40 19.92 -24.04
C LEU A 164 18.35 21.32 -24.71
N PRO A 165 17.66 22.31 -24.11
CA PRO A 165 16.95 22.25 -22.83
C PRO A 165 15.60 21.51 -22.92
N ALA A 166 15.31 20.65 -21.94
CA ALA A 166 14.11 19.80 -21.94
C ALA A 166 13.25 20.04 -20.69
N GLU A 167 11.94 19.89 -20.83
CA GLU A 167 11.00 19.78 -19.71
C GLU A 167 10.55 18.33 -19.58
N VAL A 168 10.76 17.76 -18.39
CA VAL A 168 10.40 16.37 -18.09
C VAL A 168 9.54 16.31 -16.83
N GLU A 169 8.66 15.33 -16.77
CA GLU A 169 7.85 15.04 -15.59
C GLU A 169 8.27 13.70 -15.01
N LEU A 170 8.76 13.65 -13.77
CA LEU A 170 9.07 12.39 -13.08
C LEU A 170 7.91 11.98 -12.21
N SER A 171 7.40 10.77 -12.39
CA SER A 171 6.27 10.22 -11.65
C SER A 171 6.53 8.81 -11.13
N ASP A 172 5.60 8.26 -10.34
CA ASP A 172 5.66 6.86 -9.90
C ASP A 172 5.63 5.85 -11.07
N ALA A 173 5.11 6.24 -12.25
CA ALA A 173 5.12 5.40 -13.44
C ALA A 173 6.53 5.23 -14.03
N ASP A 174 7.47 6.10 -13.64
CA ASP A 174 8.87 6.05 -14.04
C ASP A 174 9.73 5.26 -13.03
N ALA A 175 9.12 4.65 -12.01
CA ALA A 175 9.78 3.80 -11.02
C ALA A 175 10.03 2.40 -11.58
N MET A 176 11.25 1.87 -11.42
CA MET A 176 11.57 0.49 -11.81
C MET A 176 11.02 -0.55 -10.83
N MET A 177 10.79 -0.17 -9.57
CA MET A 177 10.27 -1.04 -8.52
C MET A 177 9.04 -0.39 -7.89
N PRO A 178 7.89 -1.08 -7.82
CA PRO A 178 6.64 -0.49 -7.32
C PRO A 178 6.72 0.06 -5.89
N GLN A 179 7.60 -0.50 -5.04
CA GLN A 179 7.79 -0.07 -3.65
C GLN A 179 8.80 1.09 -3.50
N LEU A 180 9.65 1.34 -4.50
CA LEU A 180 10.64 2.42 -4.51
C LEU A 180 10.23 3.49 -5.53
N ASN A 181 9.20 4.25 -5.19
CA ASN A 181 8.60 5.30 -6.02
C ASN A 181 8.60 6.66 -5.30
N LEU A 182 8.21 7.75 -5.95
CA LEU A 182 8.25 9.11 -5.37
C LEU A 182 7.26 9.28 -4.22
N SER A 183 6.12 8.60 -4.29
CA SER A 183 5.04 8.75 -3.33
C SER A 183 5.32 8.17 -1.95
N ASN A 184 6.28 7.24 -1.86
CA ASN A 184 6.69 6.64 -0.60
C ASN A 184 7.71 7.47 0.20
N PHE A 185 8.26 8.55 -0.37
CA PHE A 185 9.30 9.35 0.28
C PHE A 185 8.91 10.82 0.34
N ALA A 186 9.07 11.47 1.49
CA ALA A 186 8.67 12.87 1.68
C ALA A 186 9.60 13.88 0.99
N GLN A 187 10.89 13.56 0.88
CA GLN A 187 11.90 14.44 0.30
C GLN A 187 12.81 13.67 -0.66
N VAL A 188 13.15 14.34 -1.75
CA VAL A 188 14.02 13.81 -2.80
C VAL A 188 15.07 14.83 -3.22
N GLN A 189 16.11 14.34 -3.89
CA GLN A 189 17.04 15.15 -4.65
C GLN A 189 16.92 14.76 -6.13
N LEU A 190 16.81 15.76 -6.99
CA LEU A 190 16.86 15.57 -8.44
C LEU A 190 18.32 15.54 -8.89
N VAL A 191 18.61 14.62 -9.79
CA VAL A 191 19.93 14.44 -10.41
C VAL A 191 19.76 14.29 -11.91
N ALA A 192 20.54 15.03 -12.68
CA ALA A 192 20.67 14.86 -14.11
C ALA A 192 22.12 14.49 -14.42
N ARG A 193 22.33 13.41 -15.15
CA ARG A 193 23.64 12.83 -15.44
C ARG A 193 23.82 12.62 -16.93
N VAL A 194 24.90 13.13 -17.49
CA VAL A 194 25.35 12.79 -18.85
C VAL A 194 26.22 11.54 -18.76
N SER A 195 25.93 10.54 -19.60
CA SER A 195 26.69 9.30 -19.69
C SER A 195 26.91 8.94 -21.16
N ARG A 196 28.16 9.00 -21.62
CA ARG A 196 28.53 8.54 -22.97
C ARG A 196 28.40 7.03 -23.12
N ALA A 197 28.67 6.29 -22.04
CA ALA A 197 28.52 4.84 -21.99
C ALA A 197 27.04 4.39 -21.94
N GLY A 198 26.09 5.33 -21.81
CA GLY A 198 24.67 5.03 -21.74
C GLY A 198 24.26 4.32 -20.44
N GLN A 199 25.00 4.52 -19.35
CA GLN A 199 24.74 3.93 -18.04
C GLN A 199 24.14 4.96 -17.08
N PRO A 200 23.07 4.63 -16.33
CA PRO A 200 22.44 5.57 -15.39
C PRO A 200 23.27 5.77 -14.11
N THR A 201 24.16 4.84 -13.77
CA THR A 201 24.93 4.85 -12.52
C THR A 201 26.27 5.58 -12.62
N THR A 202 26.83 5.67 -13.83
CA THR A 202 28.13 6.30 -14.11
C THR A 202 27.99 7.32 -15.25
N GLY A 203 28.64 8.46 -15.11
CA GLY A 203 28.59 9.52 -16.11
C GLY A 203 29.81 10.42 -16.04
N GLU A 204 29.90 11.35 -16.99
CA GLU A 204 30.97 12.35 -17.05
C GLU A 204 30.58 13.66 -16.39
N TRP A 205 29.30 14.01 -16.47
CA TRP A 205 28.79 15.30 -16.00
C TRP A 205 27.49 15.11 -15.21
N VAL A 206 27.32 15.91 -14.17
CA VAL A 206 26.17 15.84 -13.27
C VAL A 206 25.66 17.23 -12.90
N GLY A 207 24.35 17.31 -12.72
CA GLY A 207 23.64 18.41 -12.07
C GLY A 207 22.83 17.86 -10.90
N ARG A 208 22.79 18.57 -9.77
CA ARG A 208 22.05 18.14 -8.57
C ARG A 208 21.24 19.30 -8.01
N SER A 209 19.98 19.04 -7.66
CA SER A 209 19.17 20.02 -6.92
C SER A 209 19.53 20.06 -5.43
N GLN A 210 19.04 21.06 -4.72
CA GLN A 210 18.86 20.94 -3.28
C GLN A 210 17.75 19.92 -2.96
N PRO A 211 17.72 19.37 -1.73
CA PRO A 211 16.58 18.59 -1.27
C PRO A 211 15.25 19.34 -1.44
N LEU A 212 14.23 18.66 -1.95
CA LEU A 212 12.90 19.22 -2.15
C LEU A 212 11.81 18.22 -1.76
N ALA A 213 10.64 18.74 -1.39
CA ALA A 213 9.47 17.92 -1.08
C ALA A 213 9.00 17.20 -2.34
N SER A 214 8.75 15.89 -2.24
CA SER A 214 8.38 15.07 -3.41
C SER A 214 7.00 15.40 -3.99
N ASP A 215 6.17 16.16 -3.26
CA ASP A 215 4.84 16.60 -3.66
C ASP A 215 4.80 18.06 -4.18
N THR A 216 5.96 18.69 -4.35
CA THR A 216 6.03 20.07 -4.88
C THR A 216 5.40 20.17 -6.26
N GLN A 217 4.58 21.21 -6.44
CA GLN A 217 3.93 21.54 -7.71
C GLN A 217 4.76 22.52 -8.55
N ALA A 218 5.75 23.16 -7.94
CA ALA A 218 6.59 24.14 -8.61
C ALA A 218 7.56 23.44 -9.59
N GLN A 219 7.75 24.03 -10.77
CA GLN A 219 8.76 23.54 -11.70
C GLN A 219 10.16 23.73 -11.11
N GLN A 220 10.96 22.66 -11.14
CA GLN A 220 12.32 22.65 -10.63
C GLN A 220 13.30 22.90 -11.79
N ALA A 221 14.25 23.80 -11.61
CA ALA A 221 15.35 24.00 -12.55
C ALA A 221 16.53 23.10 -12.16
N LEU A 222 17.09 22.38 -13.13
CA LEU A 222 18.22 21.49 -12.92
C LEU A 222 19.28 21.73 -14.01
N ILE A 223 20.45 22.19 -13.61
CA ILE A 223 21.55 22.53 -14.52
C ILE A 223 22.63 21.46 -14.36
N ILE A 224 23.02 20.84 -15.48
CA ILE A 224 24.20 19.99 -15.55
C ILE A 224 25.41 20.91 -15.72
N ASP A 225 26.24 21.01 -14.69
CA ASP A 225 27.31 22.03 -14.60
C ASP A 225 28.65 21.53 -14.05
N SER A 226 28.70 20.31 -13.49
CA SER A 226 29.83 19.81 -12.73
C SER A 226 30.30 18.43 -13.23
N PRO A 227 31.59 18.07 -13.12
CA PRO A 227 32.05 16.70 -13.34
C PRO A 227 31.37 15.72 -12.37
N ASP A 228 31.06 14.50 -12.84
CA ASP A 228 30.54 13.43 -11.99
C ASP A 228 31.71 12.62 -11.40
N ASN A 229 32.33 13.16 -10.34
CA ASN A 229 33.45 12.55 -9.61
C ASN A 229 32.97 11.68 -8.43
#